data_AF-A0A7W6KNR7-F1
#
_entry.id   AF-A0A7W6KNR7-F1
#
_cell.length_a   1.000
_cell.length_b   1.000
_cell.length_c   1.000
_cell.angle_alpha   90.00
_cell.angle_beta   90.00
_cell.angle_gamma   90.00
#
_symmetry.space_group_name_H-M   'P 1'
#
loop_
_entity.id
_entity.type
_entity.pdbx_description
1 polymer ?
#
loop_
_entity_poly.entity_id
_entity_poly.type
_entity_poly.pdbx_seq_one_letter_code
_entity_poly.pdbx_strand_id
1 'polypeptide(L)'
;MRLKPMPLIAHVFRRGAVYTWHRRVPVSAGNATKASYIQVSLHTHDPAKACVIGAALHTTSERVFELMAASRLTAEQARTWLEHVVKAELDAIDNRRLAEHDDISGGGYKDNRLLDELAGHCFRLLASQGKERSI
;
A
#
# COMPACT_ATOMS: atom_id res chain seq x y z
N MET A 1 22.64 13.28 -6.88
CA MET A 1 21.40 13.33 -6.08
C MET A 1 21.20 11.96 -5.44
N ARG A 2 21.49 11.79 -4.14
CA ARG A 2 21.32 10.50 -3.45
C ARG A 2 19.88 10.41 -2.95
N LEU A 3 19.10 9.47 -3.47
CA LEU A 3 17.77 9.14 -2.93
C LEU A 3 17.95 8.67 -1.48
N LYS A 4 17.28 9.32 -0.52
CA LYS A 4 17.13 8.79 0.83
C LYS A 4 16.56 7.37 0.73
N PRO A 5 17.11 6.36 1.41
CA PRO A 5 16.53 5.02 1.37
C PRO A 5 15.13 5.09 1.95
N MET A 6 14.13 4.79 1.12
CA MET A 6 12.77 4.60 1.59
C MET A 6 12.72 3.37 2.51
N PRO A 7 11.97 3.41 3.61
CA PRO A 7 11.71 2.21 4.38
C PRO A 7 11.05 1.17 3.48
N LEU A 8 11.41 -0.09 3.72
CA LEU A 8 10.93 -1.22 2.94
C LEU A 8 9.41 -1.34 3.11
N ILE A 9 8.64 -0.79 2.17
CA ILE A 9 7.19 -0.95 2.13
C ILE A 9 6.93 -2.41 1.77
N ALA A 10 6.25 -3.13 2.67
CA ALA A 10 6.01 -4.55 2.51
C ALA A 10 5.38 -4.82 1.14
N HIS A 11 6.01 -5.73 0.39
CA HIS A 11 5.50 -6.20 -0.89
C HIS A 11 5.44 -5.16 -2.02
N VAL A 12 5.97 -3.95 -1.86
CA VAL A 12 6.01 -2.94 -2.93
C VAL A 12 7.38 -2.92 -3.61
N PHE A 13 7.35 -2.94 -4.94
CA PHE A 13 8.52 -2.97 -5.80
C PHE A 13 8.40 -1.89 -6.86
N ARG A 14 9.53 -1.29 -7.25
CA ARG A 14 9.57 -0.36 -8.38
C ARG A 14 9.88 -1.12 -9.66
N ARG A 15 9.01 -1.00 -10.68
CA ARG A 15 9.21 -1.58 -12.02
C ARG A 15 9.24 -0.45 -13.06
N GLY A 16 10.44 -0.02 -13.41
CA GLY A 16 10.62 1.14 -14.29
C GLY A 16 10.11 2.43 -13.63
N ALA A 17 9.16 3.10 -14.27
CA ALA A 17 8.56 4.34 -13.78
C ALA A 17 7.39 4.14 -12.80
N VAL A 18 6.91 2.91 -12.60
CA VAL A 18 5.69 2.65 -11.82
C VAL A 18 5.98 1.69 -10.66
N TYR A 19 5.29 1.88 -9.55
CA TYR A 19 5.32 0.96 -8.41
C TYR A 19 4.29 -0.17 -8.57
N THR A 20 4.65 -1.37 -8.12
CA THR A 20 3.80 -2.57 -8.13
C THR A 20 3.79 -3.20 -6.74
N TRP A 21 2.64 -3.69 -6.30
CA TRP A 21 2.54 -4.50 -5.08
C TRP A 21 2.40 -5.98 -5.45
N HIS A 22 3.14 -6.85 -4.77
CA HIS A 22 3.22 -8.27 -5.09
C HIS A 22 3.37 -9.12 -3.83
N ARG A 23 2.35 -9.94 -3.55
CA ARG A 23 2.32 -10.82 -2.37
C ARG A 23 1.95 -12.26 -2.74
N ARG A 24 2.53 -13.21 -1.99
CA ARG A 24 2.18 -14.63 -2.04
C ARG A 24 0.80 -14.85 -1.44
N VAL A 25 -0.02 -15.67 -2.10
CA VAL A 25 -1.27 -16.17 -1.52
C VAL A 25 -0.90 -17.27 -0.52
N PRO A 26 -1.38 -17.21 0.72
CA PRO A 26 -1.21 -18.28 1.70
C PRO A 26 -1.76 -19.61 1.19
N VAL A 27 -1.13 -20.73 1.57
CA VAL A 27 -1.61 -22.08 1.18
C VAL A 27 -3.03 -22.34 1.70
N SER A 28 -3.38 -21.79 2.87
CA SER A 28 -4.74 -21.84 3.41
C SER A 28 -5.77 -21.11 2.55
N ALA A 29 -5.34 -20.17 1.71
CA ALA A 29 -6.17 -19.30 0.89
C ALA A 29 -6.21 -19.69 -0.59
N GLY A 30 -5.56 -20.78 -1.00
CA GLY A 30 -5.46 -21.16 -2.41
C GLY A 30 -5.31 -22.66 -2.63
N ASN A 31 -5.47 -23.09 -3.88
CA ASN A 31 -5.36 -24.50 -4.24
C ASN A 31 -3.94 -25.02 -3.93
N ALA A 32 -3.87 -25.98 -3.00
CA ALA A 32 -2.68 -26.39 -2.26
C ALA A 32 -1.66 -27.23 -3.05
N THR A 33 -1.35 -26.85 -4.29
CA THR A 33 -0.35 -27.55 -5.11
C THR A 33 0.70 -26.64 -5.75
N LYS A 34 0.51 -25.31 -5.78
CA LYS A 34 1.52 -24.36 -6.29
C LYS A 34 1.45 -23.02 -5.58
N ALA A 35 2.60 -22.41 -5.32
CA ALA A 35 2.67 -21.04 -4.82
C ALA A 35 2.01 -20.09 -5.83
N SER A 36 0.83 -19.57 -5.51
CA SER A 36 0.18 -18.52 -6.28
C SER A 36 0.51 -17.14 -5.68
N TYR A 37 0.50 -16.13 -6.55
CA TYR A 37 0.85 -14.77 -6.20
C TYR A 37 -0.20 -13.82 -6.74
N ILE A 38 -0.46 -12.74 -6.02
CA ILE A 38 -1.25 -11.61 -6.52
C ILE A 38 -0.30 -10.43 -6.71
N GLN A 39 -0.36 -9.85 -7.91
CA GLN A 39 0.37 -8.66 -8.28
C GLN A 39 -0.61 -7.60 -8.80
N VAL A 40 -0.48 -6.38 -8.29
CA VAL A 40 -1.26 -5.21 -8.74
C VAL A 40 -0.33 -4.02 -9.00
N SER A 41 -0.64 -3.24 -10.03
CA SER A 41 0.05 -1.98 -10.32
C SER A 41 -0.50 -0.89 -9.39
N LEU A 42 0.37 -0.06 -8.83
CA LEU A 42 -0.02 1.09 -8.00
C LEU A 42 -0.30 2.35 -8.82
N HIS A 43 -0.06 2.31 -10.14
CA HIS A 43 -0.31 3.40 -11.09
C HIS A 43 0.28 4.77 -10.69
N THR A 44 1.33 4.76 -9.87
CA THR A 44 2.02 5.96 -9.42
C THR A 44 3.52 5.82 -9.61
N HIS A 45 4.17 6.93 -9.91
CA HIS A 45 5.62 7.13 -9.86
C HIS A 45 6.06 7.87 -8.59
N ASP A 46 5.09 8.43 -7.85
CA ASP A 46 5.31 9.13 -6.58
C ASP A 46 5.53 8.10 -5.47
N PRO A 47 6.73 8.07 -4.87
CA PRO A 47 7.07 7.08 -3.87
C PRO A 47 6.29 7.27 -2.56
N ALA A 48 5.82 8.48 -2.25
CA ALA A 48 4.98 8.73 -1.07
C ALA A 48 3.58 8.15 -1.26
N LYS A 49 2.96 8.34 -2.45
CA LYS A 49 1.71 7.67 -2.81
C LYS A 49 1.86 6.15 -2.75
N ALA A 50 2.95 5.62 -3.32
CA ALA A 50 3.22 4.19 -3.32
C ALA A 50 3.30 3.61 -1.89
N CYS A 51 3.85 4.38 -0.94
CA CYS A 51 3.90 4.00 0.47
C CYS A 51 2.51 3.89 1.10
N VAL A 52 1.68 4.91 0.92
CA VAL A 52 0.30 4.94 1.46
C VAL A 52 -0.52 3.79 0.88
N ILE A 53 -0.53 3.65 -0.44
CA ILE A 53 -1.29 2.60 -1.14
C ILE A 53 -0.76 1.21 -0.74
N GLY A 54 0.56 1.05 -0.63
CA GLY A 54 1.17 -0.22 -0.21
C GLY A 54 0.76 -0.66 1.19
N ALA A 55 0.65 0.29 2.14
CA ALA A 55 0.16 0.03 3.48
C ALA A 55 -1.32 -0.37 3.49
N ALA A 56 -2.16 0.34 2.74
CA ALA A 56 -3.58 -0.01 2.57
C ALA A 56 -3.74 -1.42 2.00
N LEU A 57 -3.00 -1.75 0.93
CA LEU A 57 -3.02 -3.08 0.32
C LEU A 57 -2.55 -4.17 1.28
N HIS A 58 -1.56 -3.91 2.13
CA HIS A 58 -1.13 -4.89 3.13
C HIS A 58 -2.29 -5.27 4.05
N THR A 59 -2.95 -4.28 4.67
CA THR A 59 -4.10 -4.50 5.56
C THR A 59 -5.27 -5.17 4.84
N THR A 60 -5.65 -4.68 3.65
CA THR A 60 -6.77 -5.27 2.90
C THR A 60 -6.47 -6.69 2.44
N SER A 61 -5.22 -7.00 2.09
CA SER A 61 -4.85 -8.32 1.61
C SER A 61 -5.03 -9.42 2.66
N GLU A 62 -4.85 -9.13 3.96
CA GLU A 62 -5.15 -10.09 5.03
C GLU A 62 -6.62 -10.52 4.95
N ARG A 63 -7.53 -9.55 4.84
CA ARG A 63 -8.97 -9.83 4.75
C ARG A 63 -9.35 -10.56 3.46
N VAL A 64 -8.73 -10.19 2.34
CA VAL A 64 -8.96 -10.87 1.06
C VAL A 64 -8.52 -12.33 1.14
N PHE A 65 -7.36 -12.62 1.76
CA PHE A 65 -6.87 -13.98 1.92
C PHE A 65 -7.73 -14.82 2.87
N GLU A 66 -8.27 -14.25 3.94
CA GLU A 66 -9.27 -14.94 4.78
C GLU A 66 -10.50 -15.36 3.97
N LEU A 67 -11.02 -14.47 3.11
CA LEU A 67 -12.18 -14.75 2.28
C LEU A 67 -11.89 -15.77 1.17
N MET A 68 -10.68 -15.75 0.61
CA MET A 68 -10.21 -16.79 -0.30
C MET A 68 -10.08 -18.15 0.41
N ALA A 69 -9.56 -18.19 1.64
CA ALA A 69 -9.48 -19.40 2.46
C ALA A 69 -10.86 -20.00 2.77
N ALA A 70 -11.86 -19.13 2.96
CA ALA A 70 -13.26 -19.54 3.10
C ALA A 70 -13.94 -19.92 1.76
N SER A 71 -13.20 -20.01 0.65
CA SER A 71 -13.72 -20.27 -0.71
C SER A 71 -14.80 -19.27 -1.17
N ARG A 72 -14.81 -18.05 -0.62
CA ARG A 72 -15.76 -16.98 -0.97
C ARG A 72 -15.24 -16.05 -2.07
N LEU A 73 -13.95 -16.12 -2.37
CA LEU A 73 -13.28 -15.32 -3.40
C LEU A 73 -12.37 -16.20 -4.22
N THR A 74 -12.45 -16.06 -5.54
CA THR A 74 -11.41 -16.57 -6.45
C THR A 74 -10.20 -15.65 -6.44
N ALA A 75 -9.05 -16.14 -6.90
CA ALA A 75 -7.83 -15.32 -7.02
C ALA A 75 -8.01 -14.13 -7.97
N GLU A 76 -8.83 -14.28 -9.02
CA GLU A 76 -9.15 -13.20 -9.95
C GLU A 76 -10.00 -12.12 -9.27
N GLN A 77 -11.05 -12.52 -8.54
CA GLN A 77 -11.89 -11.57 -7.79
C GLN A 77 -11.09 -10.84 -6.70
N ALA A 78 -10.19 -11.56 -6.01
CA ALA A 78 -9.26 -10.98 -5.04
C ALA A 78 -8.36 -9.93 -5.69
N ARG A 79 -7.81 -10.22 -6.87
CA ARG A 79 -7.01 -9.25 -7.63
C ARG A 79 -7.83 -8.02 -8.01
N THR A 80 -9.02 -8.21 -8.59
CA THR A 80 -9.91 -7.10 -8.98
C THR A 80 -10.27 -6.22 -7.79
N TRP A 81 -10.51 -6.80 -6.61
CA TRP A 81 -10.75 -6.03 -5.39
C TRP A 81 -9.52 -5.20 -5.01
N LEU A 82 -8.32 -5.81 -4.97
CA LEU A 82 -7.11 -5.05 -4.65
C LEU A 82 -6.83 -3.94 -5.68
N GLU A 83 -7.14 -4.14 -6.96
CA GLU A 83 -7.06 -3.09 -7.98
C GLU A 83 -8.06 -1.95 -7.73
N HIS A 84 -9.28 -2.25 -7.26
CA HIS A 84 -10.23 -1.22 -6.83
C HIS A 84 -9.73 -0.43 -5.61
N VAL A 85 -9.07 -1.10 -4.66
CA VAL A 85 -8.47 -0.44 -3.50
C VAL A 85 -7.38 0.53 -3.95
N VAL A 86 -6.51 0.12 -4.87
CA VAL A 86 -5.51 1.03 -5.47
C VAL A 86 -6.18 2.27 -6.05
N LYS A 87 -7.23 2.09 -6.84
CA LYS A 87 -7.95 3.22 -7.46
C LYS A 87 -8.56 4.14 -6.40
N ALA A 88 -9.25 3.58 -5.41
CA ALA A 88 -9.88 4.35 -4.35
C ALA A 88 -8.86 5.17 -3.54
N GLU A 89 -7.69 4.58 -3.23
CA GLU A 89 -6.62 5.28 -2.51
C GLU A 89 -5.98 6.38 -3.37
N LEU A 90 -5.78 6.15 -4.67
CA LEU A 90 -5.31 7.18 -5.59
C LEU A 90 -6.28 8.36 -5.64
N ASP A 91 -7.57 8.08 -5.85
CA ASP A 91 -8.62 9.10 -5.90
C ASP A 91 -8.70 9.86 -4.56
N ALA A 92 -8.60 9.17 -3.42
CA ALA A 92 -8.60 9.81 -2.11
C ALA A 92 -7.40 10.74 -1.89
N ILE A 93 -6.20 10.33 -2.33
CA ILE A 93 -5.00 11.17 -2.23
C ILE A 93 -5.12 12.39 -3.15
N ASP A 94 -5.60 12.22 -4.37
CA ASP A 94 -5.74 13.32 -5.33
C ASP A 94 -6.85 14.30 -4.91
N ASN A 95 -7.98 13.80 -4.42
CA ASN A 95 -9.04 14.65 -3.88
C ASN A 95 -8.57 15.45 -2.66
N ARG A 96 -7.78 14.84 -1.76
CA ARG A 96 -7.23 15.57 -0.61
C ARG A 96 -6.29 16.69 -1.06
N ARG A 97 -5.42 16.43 -2.04
CA ARG A 97 -4.53 17.46 -2.62
C ARG A 97 -5.29 18.61 -3.28
N LEU A 98 -6.40 18.31 -3.96
CA LEU A 98 -7.28 19.34 -4.54
C LEU A 98 -7.94 20.18 -3.45
N ALA A 99 -8.49 19.54 -2.42
CA ALA A 99 -9.08 20.23 -1.27
C ALA A 99 -8.05 21.09 -0.53
N GLU A 100 -6.82 20.60 -0.36
CA GLU A 100 -5.70 21.36 0.22
C GLU A 100 -5.33 22.58 -0.64
N HIS A 101 -5.33 22.45 -1.97
CA HIS A 101 -5.04 23.56 -2.88
C HIS A 101 -6.11 24.66 -2.79
N ASP A 102 -7.39 24.27 -2.70
CA ASP A 102 -8.48 25.22 -2.47
C ASP A 102 -8.37 25.88 -1.09
N ASP A 103 -7.96 25.13 -0.07
CA ASP A 103 -7.76 25.62 1.30
C ASP A 103 -6.47 26.43 1.49
N ILE A 104 -5.52 26.45 0.55
CA ILE A 104 -4.38 27.40 0.57
C ILE A 104 -4.84 28.83 0.28
N SER A 105 -6.03 29.02 -0.30
CA SER A 105 -6.71 30.33 -0.28
C SER A 105 -7.36 30.65 1.09
N GLY A 106 -7.30 29.74 2.07
CA GLY A 106 -8.07 29.79 3.32
C GLY A 106 -7.53 29.04 4.56
N GLY A 107 -6.24 28.73 4.70
CA GLY A 107 -5.65 28.28 5.99
C GLY A 107 -5.35 26.79 6.23
N GLY A 108 -5.15 25.96 5.19
CA GLY A 108 -4.94 24.49 5.28
C GLY A 108 -3.60 23.94 5.83
N TYR A 109 -2.87 24.67 6.68
CA TYR A 109 -1.51 24.25 7.11
C TYR A 109 -1.48 23.07 8.09
N LYS A 110 -2.59 22.76 8.78
CA LYS A 110 -2.62 21.80 9.90
C LYS A 110 -2.72 20.32 9.48
N ASP A 111 -3.29 20.03 8.31
CA ASP A 111 -3.57 18.64 7.89
C ASP A 111 -2.37 17.96 7.24
N ASN A 112 -1.51 18.72 6.54
CA ASN A 112 -0.24 18.23 5.99
C ASN A 112 0.72 17.74 7.08
N ARG A 113 0.66 18.36 8.25
CA ARG A 113 1.41 17.91 9.42
C ARG A 113 0.94 16.53 9.87
N LEU A 114 -0.36 16.23 9.81
CA LEU A 114 -0.88 14.91 10.18
C LEU A 114 -0.40 13.82 9.23
N LEU A 115 -0.38 14.08 7.91
CA LEU A 115 0.12 13.09 6.94
C LEU A 115 1.63 12.89 7.04
N ASP A 116 2.40 13.95 7.26
CA ASP A 116 3.84 13.85 7.48
C ASP A 116 4.15 13.20 8.85
N GLU A 117 3.32 13.44 9.86
CA GLU A 117 3.40 12.79 11.18
C GLU A 117 2.99 11.32 11.14
N LEU A 118 1.97 10.95 10.36
CA LEU A 118 1.55 9.57 10.13
C LEU A 118 2.58 8.83 9.30
N ALA A 119 3.10 9.44 8.23
CA ALA A 119 4.24 8.90 7.49
C ALA A 119 5.43 8.73 8.43
N GLY A 120 5.76 9.74 9.24
CA GLY A 120 6.78 9.69 10.28
C GLY A 120 6.54 8.61 11.34
N HIS A 121 5.29 8.37 11.73
CA HIS A 121 4.91 7.35 12.69
C HIS A 121 5.00 5.95 12.10
N CYS A 122 4.53 5.76 10.86
CA CYS A 122 4.76 4.55 10.07
C CYS A 122 6.27 4.29 9.88
N PHE A 123 7.06 5.33 9.59
CA PHE A 123 8.52 5.23 9.50
C PHE A 123 9.15 4.78 10.83
N ARG A 124 8.66 5.27 11.97
CA ARG A 124 9.13 4.85 13.31
C ARG A 124 8.73 3.41 13.65
N LEU A 125 7.49 3.01 13.37
CA LEU A 125 6.99 1.65 13.62
C LEU A 125 7.71 0.60 12.76
N LEU A 126 8.00 0.92 11.51
CA LEU A 126 8.77 0.03 10.63
C LEU A 126 10.24 -0.09 11.06
N ALA A 127 10.82 1.00 11.56
CA ALA A 127 12.19 0.99 12.09
C ALA A 127 12.33 0.18 13.38
N SER A 128 11.33 0.17 14.27
CA SER A 128 11.36 -0.64 15.49
C SER A 128 11.22 -2.14 15.19
N GLN A 129 10.37 -2.51 14.23
CA GLN A 129 10.17 -3.89 13.78
C GLN A 129 11.41 -4.49 13.08
N GLY A 130 12.26 -3.66 12.47
CA GLY A 130 13.54 -4.09 11.90
C GLY A 130 14.62 -4.41 12.95
N LYS A 131 14.46 -3.92 14.19
CA LYS A 131 15.43 -4.13 15.28
C LYS A 131 15.21 -5.44 16.05
N GLU A 132 13.98 -5.96 16.05
CA GLU A 132 13.63 -7.23 16.69
C GLU A 132 13.97 -8.48 15.85
N ARG A 133 14.24 -8.32 14.54
CA ARG A 133 14.59 -9.44 13.64
C ARG A 133 16.10 -9.61 13.39
N SER A 134 16.94 -8.96 14.19
CA SER A 134 18.38 -9.20 14.21
C SER A 134 18.78 -9.96 15.48
N ILE A 135 18.30 -11.20 15.62
CA ILE A 135 18.82 -12.22 16.53
C ILE A 135 18.83 -13.54 15.77
#